data_AF-A0A453QH63-F1
#
_entry.id   AF-A0A453QH63-F1
#
_cell.length_a   1.000
_cell.length_b   1.000
_cell.length_c   1.000
_cell.angle_alpha   90.00
_cell.angle_beta   90.00
_cell.angle_gamma   90.00
#
_symmetry.space_group_name_H-M   'P 1'
#
loop_
_entity.id
_entity.type
_entity.pdbx_description
1 polymer ?
#
loop_
_entity_poly.entity_id
_entity_poly.type
_entity_poly.pdbx_seq_one_letter_code
_entity_poly.pdbx_strand_id
1 'polypeptide(L)'
;MFSHQGSPFCKLAREALVELELPHLLHSCARGNPKRQEIFKKHGIFQAPYIEDPNTGVKMFESAEIIEYLRATYSLYPQYQNL
;
A
#
# COMPACT_ATOMS: atom_id res chain seq x y z
N MET A 1 0.51 5.23 2.41
CA MET A 1 0.35 4.54 1.11
C MET A 1 0.36 5.52 -0.04
N PHE A 2 1.24 5.30 -1.03
CA PHE A 2 1.21 6.00 -2.31
C PHE A 2 0.30 5.26 -3.28
N SER A 3 -0.62 5.98 -3.93
CA SER A 3 -1.75 5.39 -4.62
C SER A 3 -2.16 6.20 -5.85
N HIS A 4 -2.64 5.49 -6.89
CA HIS A 4 -3.26 6.08 -8.06
C HIS A 4 -4.73 5.64 -8.14
N GLN A 5 -5.68 6.59 -8.12
CA GLN A 5 -7.11 6.27 -8.08
C GLN A 5 -7.60 5.40 -9.25
N GLY A 6 -7.01 5.54 -10.44
CA GLY A 6 -7.38 4.72 -11.60
C GLY A 6 -6.77 3.31 -11.60
N SER A 7 -5.97 2.93 -10.60
CA SER A 7 -5.32 1.63 -10.55
C SER A 7 -6.16 0.61 -9.76
N PRO A 8 -6.57 -0.53 -10.35
CA PRO A 8 -7.27 -1.59 -9.62
C PRO A 8 -6.40 -2.19 -8.50
N PHE A 9 -5.09 -2.25 -8.69
CA PHE A 9 -4.14 -2.74 -7.67
C PHE A 9 -4.08 -1.81 -6.44
N CYS A 10 -4.15 -0.49 -6.66
CA CYS A 10 -4.23 0.47 -5.55
C CYS A 10 -5.57 0.39 -4.81
N LYS A 11 -6.66 0.06 -5.52
CA LYS A 11 -7.96 -0.18 -4.89
C LYS A 11 -7.89 -1.38 -3.94
N LEU A 12 -7.38 -2.52 -4.39
CA LEU A 12 -7.29 -3.75 -3.58
C LEU A 12 -6.46 -3.55 -2.30
N ALA A 13 -5.27 -2.96 -2.41
CA ALA A 13 -4.43 -2.70 -1.24
C ALA A 13 -5.08 -1.70 -0.24
N ARG A 14 -5.87 -0.74 -0.74
CA ARG A 14 -6.63 0.18 0.11
C ARG A 14 -7.79 -0.50 0.80
N GLU A 15 -8.48 -1.40 0.10
CA GLU A 15 -9.56 -2.21 0.70
C GLU A 15 -9.03 -3.03 1.86
N ALA A 16 -7.85 -3.64 1.75
CA ALA A 16 -7.23 -4.35 2.88
C ALA A 16 -6.91 -3.43 4.07
N LEU A 17 -6.35 -2.23 3.83
CA LEU A 17 -6.11 -1.25 4.89
C LEU A 17 -7.42 -0.83 5.59
N VAL A 18 -8.50 -0.65 4.83
CA VAL A 18 -9.82 -0.28 5.36
C VAL A 18 -10.49 -1.44 6.10
N GLU A 19 -10.42 -2.65 5.55
CA GLU A 19 -10.95 -3.87 6.17
C GLU A 19 -10.33 -4.14 7.54
N LEU A 20 -9.02 -3.89 7.66
CA LEU A 20 -8.27 -4.02 8.92
C LEU A 20 -8.37 -2.76 9.80
N GLU A 21 -9.17 -1.76 9.40
CA GLU A 21 -9.35 -0.48 10.07
C GLU A 21 -8.02 0.25 10.39
N LEU A 22 -7.00 0.08 9.54
CA LEU A 22 -5.68 0.64 9.74
C LEU A 22 -5.64 2.12 9.30
N PRO A 23 -5.39 3.06 10.23
CA PRO A 23 -5.21 4.46 9.87
C PRO A 23 -4.00 4.63 8.95
N HIS A 24 -4.18 5.29 7.82
CA HIS A 24 -3.11 5.45 6.85
C HIS A 24 -3.18 6.80 6.12
N LEU A 25 -2.01 7.35 5.80
CA LEU A 25 -1.88 8.53 4.96
C LEU A 25 -1.94 8.12 3.48
N LEU A 26 -2.88 8.70 2.73
CA LEU A 26 -3.02 8.46 1.29
C LEU A 26 -2.30 9.55 0.48
N HIS A 27 -1.21 9.17 -0.17
CA HIS A 27 -0.47 10.05 -1.09
C HIS A 27 -0.95 9.79 -2.52
N SER A 28 -1.78 10.68 -3.06
CA SER A 28 -2.23 10.59 -4.44
C SER A 28 -1.07 10.83 -5.42
N CYS A 29 -0.88 9.89 -6.35
CA CYS A 29 0.19 9.88 -7.35
C CYS A 29 -0.37 9.79 -8.78
N ALA A 30 -1.47 10.52 -9.04
CA ALA A 30 -2.02 10.69 -10.38
C ALA A 30 -0.95 11.11 -11.40
N ARG A 31 -1.15 10.79 -12.68
CA ARG A 31 -0.21 11.15 -13.76
C ARG A 31 0.03 12.67 -13.73
N GLY A 32 1.29 13.08 -13.77
CA GLY A 32 1.70 14.49 -13.64
C GLY A 32 1.86 15.02 -12.20
N ASN A 33 1.50 14.25 -11.16
CA ASN A 33 1.65 14.69 -9.78
C ASN A 33 3.14 14.71 -9.35
N PRO A 34 3.65 15.80 -8.75
CA PRO A 34 5.03 15.88 -8.24
C PRO A 34 5.41 14.78 -7.26
N LYS A 35 4.46 14.25 -6.47
CA LYS A 35 4.70 13.13 -5.54
C LYS A 35 5.20 11.86 -6.22
N ARG A 36 4.96 11.71 -7.53
CA ARG A 36 5.57 10.62 -8.31
C ARG A 36 7.09 10.73 -8.34
N GLN A 37 7.61 11.95 -8.37
CA GLN A 37 9.06 12.19 -8.34
C GLN A 37 9.66 11.88 -6.97
N GLU A 38 8.90 12.03 -5.87
CA GLU A 38 9.37 11.67 -4.53
C GLU A 38 9.66 10.17 -4.44
N ILE A 39 8.71 9.33 -4.87
CA ILE A 39 8.92 7.88 -4.96
C ILE A 39 10.08 7.54 -5.91
N PHE A 40 10.11 8.16 -7.10
CA PHE A 40 11.13 7.86 -8.08
C PHE A 40 12.53 8.20 -7.57
N LYS A 41 12.70 9.35 -6.89
CA LYS A 41 13.97 9.74 -6.26
C LYS A 41 14.39 8.77 -5.16
N LYS A 42 13.43 8.20 -4.43
CA LYS A 42 13.69 7.30 -3.31
C LYS A 42 14.03 5.86 -3.75
N HIS A 43 13.39 5.36 -4.80
CA HIS A 43 13.46 3.94 -5.19
C HIS A 43 14.03 3.72 -6.60
N GLY A 44 14.34 4.78 -7.35
CA GLY A 44 14.80 4.69 -8.75
C GLY A 44 13.70 4.31 -9.75
N ILE A 45 12.51 3.95 -9.25
CA ILE A 45 11.35 3.57 -10.05
C ILE A 45 10.09 4.19 -9.45
N PHE A 46 9.10 4.47 -10.31
CA PHE A 46 7.76 4.78 -9.85
C PHE A 46 6.84 3.58 -10.07
N GLN A 47 6.32 3.05 -8.98
CA GLN A 47 5.29 2.02 -8.98
C GLN A 47 4.29 2.30 -7.86
N ALA A 48 3.03 1.95 -8.07
CA ALA A 48 1.97 2.05 -7.08
C ALA A 48 1.06 0.81 -7.18
N PRO A 49 0.58 0.24 -6.07
CA PRO A 49 0.70 0.77 -4.71
C PRO A 49 2.10 0.60 -4.07
N TYR A 50 2.38 1.45 -3.08
CA TYR A 50 3.56 1.37 -2.23
C TYR A 50 3.20 1.81 -0.80
N ILE A 51 3.70 1.09 0.20
CA ILE A 51 3.49 1.40 1.63
C ILE A 51 4.81 1.58 2.36
N GLU A 52 4.76 2.38 3.43
CA GLU A 52 5.78 2.45 4.46
C GLU A 52 5.07 2.26 5.79
N ASP A 53 5.42 1.20 6.49
CA ASP A 53 4.86 0.88 7.79
C ASP A 53 5.83 1.30 8.89
N PRO A 54 5.48 2.31 9.70
CA PRO A 54 6.36 2.78 10.76
C PRO A 54 6.45 1.82 11.95
N ASN A 55 5.50 0.91 12.14
CA ASN A 55 5.49 0.00 13.29
C ASN A 55 6.53 -1.12 13.12
N THR A 56 6.73 -1.59 11.89
CA THR A 56 7.63 -2.70 11.55
C THR A 56 8.87 -2.24 10.77
N GLY A 57 8.84 -1.04 10.21
CA GLY A 57 9.87 -0.53 9.30
C GLY A 57 9.76 -1.05 7.86
N VAL A 58 8.74 -1.87 7.56
CA VAL A 58 8.54 -2.46 6.22
C VAL A 58 8.25 -1.37 5.18
N LYS A 59 8.86 -1.54 4.01
CA LYS A 59 8.69 -0.70 2.83
C LYS A 59 8.58 -1.60 1.62
N MET A 60 7.44 -1.60 0.93
CA MET A 60 7.18 -2.57 -0.13
C MET A 60 6.24 -2.07 -1.21
N PHE A 61 6.43 -2.63 -2.40
CA PHE A 61 5.55 -2.52 -3.56
C PHE A 61 4.67 -3.77 -3.67
N GLU A 62 4.01 -3.95 -4.81
CA GLU A 62 3.16 -5.09 -5.18
C GLU A 62 1.90 -5.25 -4.32
N SER A 63 0.73 -5.08 -4.93
CA SER A 63 -0.53 -5.08 -4.18
C SER A 63 -0.80 -6.40 -3.48
N ALA A 64 -0.46 -7.54 -4.10
CA ALA A 64 -0.69 -8.86 -3.51
C ALA A 64 0.17 -9.05 -2.25
N GLU A 65 1.46 -8.74 -2.32
CA GLU A 65 2.39 -8.81 -1.19
C GLU A 65 1.98 -7.85 -0.07
N ILE A 66 1.55 -6.63 -0.42
CA ILE A 66 1.03 -5.66 0.55
C ILE A 66 -0.19 -6.23 1.30
N ILE A 67 -1.14 -6.84 0.59
CA ILE A 67 -2.35 -7.39 1.22
C ILE A 67 -2.00 -8.56 2.14
N GLU A 68 -1.14 -9.47 1.68
CA GLU A 68 -0.66 -10.61 2.47
C GLU A 68 0.06 -10.12 3.73
N TYR A 69 0.98 -9.18 3.58
CA TYR A 69 1.70 -8.55 4.69
C TYR A 69 0.76 -7.93 5.73
N LEU A 70 -0.20 -7.11 5.28
CA LEU A 70 -1.13 -6.43 6.18
C LEU A 70 -1.99 -7.43 6.96
N ARG A 71 -2.49 -8.47 6.27
CA ARG A 71 -3.28 -9.54 6.90
C ARG A 71 -2.46 -10.35 7.89
N ALA A 72 -1.25 -10.75 7.52
CA ALA A 72 -0.37 -11.52 8.40
C ALA A 72 0.05 -10.73 9.64
N THR A 73 0.24 -9.42 9.51
CA THR A 73 0.78 -8.56 10.58
C THR A 73 -0.31 -8.04 11.51
N TYR A 74 -1.47 -7.67 10.96
CA TYR A 74 -2.48 -6.89 11.69
C TYR A 74 -3.85 -7.55 11.82
N SER A 75 -4.12 -8.67 11.15
CA SER A 75 -5.40 -9.37 11.33
C SER A 75 -5.46 -10.02 12.71
N LEU A 76 -6.55 -9.75 13.44
CA LEU A 76 -6.90 -10.46 14.68
C LEU A 76 -7.65 -11.77 14.43
N TYR A 77 -7.93 -12.05 13.16
CA TYR A 77 -8.89 -13.06 12.72
C TYR A 77 -8.19 -14.09 11.82
N PRO A 78 -8.04 -15.35 12.28
CA PRO A 78 -7.31 -16.39 11.55
C PRO A 78 -7.87 -16.70 10.16
N GLN A 79 -9.17 -16.48 9.94
CA GLN A 79 -9.84 -16.79 8.67
C GLN A 79 -9.34 -15.96 7.47
N TYR A 80 -8.63 -14.86 7.72
CA TYR A 80 -8.07 -14.02 6.64
C TYR A 80 -6.65 -14.42 6.21
N GLN A 81 -6.02 -15.39 6.89
CA GLN A 81 -4.66 -15.80 6.55
C GLN A 81 -4.58 -16.67 5.27
N ASN A 82 -5.72 -17.09 4.70
CA ASN A 82 -5.77 -18.00 3.55
C ASN A 82 -6.66 -17.49 2.39
N LEU A 83 -6.98 -16.20 2.35
CA LEU A 83 -7.72 -15.52 1.27
C LEU A 83 -6.78 -14.74 0.36
#